data_AF-A0A2E5YMS0-F1
#
_entry.id   AF-A0A2E5YMS0-F1
#
_cell.length_a   1.000
_cell.length_b   1.000
_cell.length_c   1.000
_cell.angle_alpha   90.00
_cell.angle_beta   90.00
_cell.angle_gamma   90.00
#
_symmetry.space_group_name_H-M   'P 1'
#
loop_
_entity.id
_entity.type
_entity.pdbx_description
1 polymer ?
#
loop_
_entity_poly.entity_id
_entity_poly.type
_entity_poly.pdbx_seq_one_letter_code
_entity_poly.pdbx_strand_id
1 'polypeptide(L)'
;MVLGAVLGAALGSGCSDDSAHDAGSADEPTSEANAPVSPLPSPPASIPTPPSKKPMVDDRTPEELVEAGRSVYNANCISCHSMNPIADGALGPAVAGASISLLEARVLRGEYPEGYVPKRDTRVMIPLPHLERKLPELAVYLDSLE
;
A
#
# COMPACT_ATOMS: atom_id res chain seq x y z
N MET A 1 -46.88 -41.52 0.48
CA MET A 1 -46.85 -42.42 1.65
C MET A 1 -45.54 -42.14 2.37
N VAL A 2 -45.40 -41.67 3.60
CA VAL A 2 -46.24 -41.28 4.76
C VAL A 2 -45.31 -40.25 5.47
N LEU A 3 -45.69 -38.99 5.59
CA LEU A 3 -46.29 -38.36 6.78
C LEU A 3 -45.44 -38.51 8.07
N GLY A 4 -45.01 -37.39 8.63
CA GLY A 4 -44.31 -37.35 9.92
C GLY A 4 -43.93 -35.93 10.33
N ALA A 5 -44.94 -35.08 10.51
CA ALA A 5 -44.84 -33.76 11.14
C ALA A 5 -45.05 -33.87 12.65
N VAL A 6 -44.49 -32.92 13.42
CA VAL A 6 -44.96 -32.23 14.65
C VAL A 6 -43.78 -31.94 15.60
N LEU A 7 -43.69 -30.87 16.39
CA LEU A 7 -44.40 -29.58 16.53
C LEU A 7 -43.77 -28.89 17.77
N GLY A 8 -43.66 -27.56 17.73
CA GLY A 8 -43.75 -26.70 18.91
C GLY A 8 -42.42 -26.27 19.55
N ALA A 9 -42.24 -25.07 20.08
CA ALA A 9 -43.10 -23.89 20.12
C ALA A 9 -42.24 -22.65 20.48
N ALA A 10 -42.64 -21.50 19.96
CA ALA A 10 -42.16 -20.17 20.36
C ALA A 10 -42.70 -19.78 21.76
N LEU A 11 -42.16 -18.71 22.37
CA LEU A 11 -42.87 -17.51 22.86
C LEU A 11 -42.01 -16.64 23.80
N GLY A 12 -42.16 -15.32 23.69
CA GLY A 12 -41.75 -14.29 24.67
C GLY A 12 -40.71 -13.31 24.11
N SER A 13 -41.06 -12.25 23.38
CA SER A 13 -41.80 -11.02 23.75
C SER A 13 -41.15 -10.21 24.88
N GLY A 14 -40.66 -9.02 24.52
CA GLY A 14 -40.19 -8.00 25.44
C GLY A 14 -39.91 -6.68 24.71
N CYS A 15 -40.96 -6.06 24.16
CA CYS A 15 -40.97 -4.64 23.83
C CYS A 15 -41.36 -3.87 25.09
N SER A 16 -40.59 -2.85 25.47
CA SER A 16 -41.06 -1.76 26.31
C SER A 16 -40.48 -0.45 25.78
N ASP A 17 -41.34 0.29 25.08
CA ASP A 17 -41.26 1.73 24.88
C ASP A 17 -41.82 2.41 26.15
N ASP A 18 -41.11 3.39 26.72
CA ASP A 18 -41.74 4.41 27.55
C ASP A 18 -41.12 5.77 27.22
N SER A 19 -42.00 6.73 26.97
CA SER A 19 -41.73 8.05 26.43
C SER A 19 -41.73 9.13 27.52
N ALA A 20 -41.01 10.21 27.23
CA ALA A 20 -41.34 11.61 27.53
C ALA A 20 -40.98 12.23 28.90
N HIS A 21 -40.05 13.20 28.78
CA HIS A 21 -39.95 14.52 29.43
C HIS A 21 -39.59 14.61 30.93
N ASP A 22 -38.39 15.15 31.21
CA ASP A 22 -38.26 16.35 32.05
C ASP A 22 -36.94 17.11 31.78
N ALA A 23 -37.01 18.43 31.91
CA ALA A 23 -36.01 19.41 31.52
C ALA A 23 -34.79 19.46 32.45
N GLY A 24 -33.61 19.69 31.88
CA GLY A 24 -32.38 19.94 32.63
C GLY A 24 -31.31 20.60 31.78
N SER A 25 -31.34 21.92 31.73
CA SER A 25 -30.20 22.76 31.35
C SER A 25 -28.96 22.42 32.17
N ALA A 26 -27.84 22.20 31.51
CA ALA A 26 -26.62 23.02 31.65
C ALA A 26 -25.48 22.39 30.85
N ASP A 27 -24.89 23.19 29.98
CA ASP A 27 -23.57 23.03 29.41
C ASP A 27 -22.55 22.47 30.41
N GLU A 28 -21.89 21.37 30.05
CA GLU A 28 -20.49 21.16 30.41
C GLU A 28 -19.75 20.53 29.21
N PRO A 29 -18.94 21.31 28.47
CA PRO A 29 -17.94 20.74 27.60
C PRO A 29 -16.84 20.15 28.48
N THR A 30 -16.67 18.83 28.46
CA THR A 30 -15.47 18.20 29.00
C THR A 30 -14.28 18.68 28.17
N SER A 31 -13.65 19.71 28.70
CA SER A 31 -12.36 20.25 28.29
C SER A 31 -11.31 19.18 28.54
N GLU A 32 -11.16 18.25 27.60
CA GLU A 32 -9.93 17.49 27.48
C GLU A 32 -8.86 18.48 27.00
N ALA A 33 -8.07 18.90 27.98
CA ALA A 33 -6.96 19.80 27.84
C ALA A 33 -6.07 19.34 26.68
N ASN A 34 -6.05 20.15 25.63
CA ASN A 34 -5.06 20.09 24.57
C ASN A 34 -3.69 20.41 25.20
N ALA A 35 -2.99 19.37 25.65
CA ALA A 35 -1.61 19.49 26.09
C ALA A 35 -0.77 20.00 24.91
N PRO A 36 0.15 20.95 25.11
CA PRO A 36 1.04 21.38 24.04
C PRO A 36 1.90 20.19 23.65
N VAL A 37 1.65 19.61 22.47
CA VAL A 37 2.63 18.78 21.77
C VAL A 37 3.87 19.65 21.61
N SER A 38 4.87 19.37 22.45
CA SER A 38 6.18 19.99 22.32
C SER A 38 6.68 19.68 20.90
N PRO A 39 7.24 20.67 20.18
CA PRO A 39 7.73 20.42 18.83
C PRO A 39 8.75 19.27 18.88
N LEU A 40 8.55 18.28 18.01
CA LEU A 40 9.57 17.25 17.79
C LEU A 40 10.91 17.96 17.53
N PRO A 41 12.03 17.48 18.11
CA PRO A 41 13.33 18.00 17.75
C PRO A 41 13.49 17.86 16.23
N SER A 42 13.93 18.94 15.56
CA SER A 42 14.26 18.91 14.15
C SER A 42 15.20 17.73 13.89
N PRO A 43 15.00 16.94 12.80
CA PRO A 43 15.95 15.90 12.45
C PRO A 43 17.33 16.56 12.27
N PRO A 44 18.43 15.89 12.67
CA PRO A 44 19.76 16.44 12.44
C PRO A 44 19.93 16.70 10.95
N ALA A 45 20.18 17.96 10.60
CA ALA A 45 20.47 18.39 9.25
C ALA A 45 21.84 17.86 8.82
N SER A 46 21.93 16.57 8.49
CA SER A 46 23.08 15.91 7.86
C SER A 46 22.68 14.49 7.41
N ILE A 47 21.58 14.34 6.67
CA ILE A 47 21.54 13.26 5.70
C ILE A 47 22.35 13.79 4.51
N PRO A 48 23.48 13.19 4.14
CA PRO A 48 24.19 13.60 2.94
C PRO A 48 23.24 13.44 1.75
N THR A 49 22.82 14.55 1.16
CA THR A 49 22.05 14.55 -0.07
C THR A 49 22.88 13.86 -1.14
N PRO A 50 22.42 12.75 -1.74
CA PRO A 50 23.17 12.13 -2.83
C PRO A 50 23.27 13.13 -3.99
N PRO A 51 24.47 13.36 -4.56
CA PRO A 51 24.68 14.39 -5.54
C PRO A 51 23.84 14.11 -6.78
N SER A 52 22.96 15.07 -7.11
CA SER A 52 22.20 15.09 -8.34
C SER A 52 22.99 15.86 -9.40
N LYS A 53 23.73 15.16 -10.27
CA LYS A 53 24.18 15.62 -11.61
C LYS A 53 24.96 14.51 -12.35
N LYS A 54 24.45 14.12 -13.53
CA LYS A 54 24.91 13.05 -14.47
C LYS A 54 24.72 11.61 -13.97
N PRO A 55 24.47 10.62 -14.86
CA PRO A 55 24.57 9.23 -14.47
C PRO A 55 26.05 8.97 -14.17
N MET A 56 26.38 9.03 -12.89
CA MET A 56 27.62 8.48 -12.38
C MET A 56 27.53 6.98 -12.64
N VAL A 57 28.58 6.40 -13.19
CA VAL A 57 28.70 4.94 -13.28
C VAL A 57 28.50 4.43 -11.86
N ASP A 58 27.54 3.54 -11.70
CA ASP A 58 27.22 2.97 -10.40
C ASP A 58 28.28 1.93 -10.06
N ASP A 59 29.20 2.27 -9.15
CA ASP A 59 30.35 1.43 -8.79
C ASP A 59 29.97 0.31 -7.79
N ARG A 60 28.69 0.17 -7.44
CA ARG A 60 28.19 -0.89 -6.55
C ARG A 60 28.29 -2.28 -7.18
N THR A 61 28.42 -3.31 -6.36
CA THR A 61 28.40 -4.71 -6.83
C THR A 61 26.98 -5.13 -7.27
N PRO A 62 26.85 -6.20 -8.08
CA PRO A 62 25.53 -6.75 -8.43
C PRO A 62 24.66 -7.06 -7.21
N GLU A 63 25.25 -7.61 -6.14
CA GLU A 63 24.53 -7.96 -4.91
C GLU A 63 24.03 -6.71 -4.18
N GLU A 64 24.83 -5.64 -4.13
CA GLU A 64 24.43 -4.35 -3.56
C GLU A 64 23.29 -3.71 -4.36
N LEU A 65 23.27 -3.88 -5.69
CA LEU A 65 22.16 -3.41 -6.55
C LEU A 65 20.88 -4.19 -6.30
N VAL A 66 20.97 -5.52 -6.15
CA VAL A 66 19.83 -6.37 -5.79
C VAL A 66 19.24 -5.95 -4.44
N GLU A 67 20.07 -5.70 -3.42
CA GLU A 67 19.59 -5.29 -2.11
C GLU A 67 18.99 -3.87 -2.12
N ALA A 68 19.59 -2.95 -2.88
CA ALA A 68 19.02 -1.63 -3.09
C ALA A 68 17.65 -1.70 -3.79
N GLY A 69 17.52 -2.53 -4.82
CA GLY A 69 16.27 -2.77 -5.51
C GLY A 69 15.20 -3.42 -4.63
N ARG A 70 15.59 -4.38 -3.77
CA ARG A 70 14.71 -4.97 -2.75
C ARG A 70 14.18 -3.90 -1.79
N SER A 71 15.04 -2.99 -1.35
CA SER A 71 14.65 -1.87 -0.49
C SER A 71 13.65 -0.94 -1.18
N VAL A 72 13.85 -0.62 -2.46
CA VAL A 72 12.90 0.16 -3.27
C VAL A 72 11.56 -0.58 -3.38
N TYR A 73 11.57 -1.89 -3.67
CA TYR A 73 10.36 -2.70 -3.76
C TYR A 73 9.56 -2.70 -2.46
N ASN A 74 10.23 -2.97 -1.34
CA ASN A 74 9.61 -3.04 -0.02
C ASN A 74 8.99 -1.70 0.40
N ALA A 75 9.64 -0.58 0.08
CA ALA A 75 9.14 0.73 0.45
C ALA A 75 7.95 1.21 -0.40
N ASN A 76 7.83 0.76 -1.64
CA ASN A 76 6.92 1.39 -2.61
C ASN A 76 5.87 0.46 -3.23
N CYS A 77 6.10 -0.86 -3.26
CA CYS A 77 5.32 -1.77 -4.10
C CYS A 77 4.40 -2.69 -3.28
N ILE A 78 4.80 -3.06 -2.06
CA ILE A 78 4.14 -4.11 -1.27
C ILE A 78 2.74 -3.74 -0.74
N SER A 79 2.36 -2.47 -0.82
CA SER A 79 1.00 -2.03 -0.46
C SER A 79 -0.06 -2.59 -1.42
N CYS A 80 0.32 -2.90 -2.66
CA CYS A 80 -0.57 -3.44 -3.69
C CYS A 80 -0.11 -4.80 -4.19
N HIS A 81 1.20 -4.98 -4.34
CA HIS A 81 1.82 -6.23 -4.76
C HIS A 81 2.16 -7.11 -3.55
N SER A 82 2.43 -8.39 -3.79
CA SER A 82 2.86 -9.30 -2.73
C SER A 82 4.25 -8.93 -2.21
N MET A 83 4.54 -9.17 -0.93
CA MET A 83 5.92 -9.05 -0.40
C MET A 83 6.89 -10.01 -1.13
N ASN A 84 6.40 -11.15 -1.61
CA ASN A 84 7.10 -12.01 -2.56
C ASN A 84 6.74 -11.61 -4.01
N PRO A 85 7.67 -11.04 -4.82
CA PRO A 85 7.37 -10.54 -6.18
C PRO A 85 6.93 -11.60 -7.19
N ILE A 86 7.18 -12.89 -6.91
CA ILE A 86 6.78 -14.02 -7.76
C ILE A 86 5.28 -14.33 -7.60
N ALA A 87 4.68 -13.92 -6.47
CA ALA A 87 3.29 -14.16 -6.17
C ALA A 87 2.42 -12.93 -6.48
N ASP A 88 1.15 -13.19 -6.77
CA ASP A 88 0.12 -12.17 -6.89
C ASP A 88 -0.16 -11.49 -5.55
N GLY A 89 -0.29 -10.17 -5.55
CA GLY A 89 -0.77 -9.39 -4.42
C GLY A 89 -2.28 -9.20 -4.44
N ALA A 90 -2.79 -8.56 -3.38
CA ALA A 90 -4.21 -8.24 -3.22
C ALA A 90 -4.77 -7.40 -4.38
N LEU A 91 -3.97 -6.47 -4.91
CA LEU A 91 -4.38 -5.58 -6.01
C LEU A 91 -3.48 -5.74 -7.25
N GLY A 92 -2.16 -5.79 -7.04
CA GLY A 92 -1.16 -5.92 -8.09
C GLY A 92 -0.84 -7.38 -8.43
N PRO A 93 -0.55 -7.71 -9.70
CA PRO A 93 -0.10 -9.05 -10.09
C PRO A 93 1.35 -9.30 -9.64
N ALA A 94 1.85 -10.52 -9.83
CA ALA A 94 3.27 -10.86 -9.74
C ALA A 94 4.11 -10.01 -10.72
N VAL A 95 5.28 -9.55 -10.26
CA VAL A 95 6.17 -8.62 -11.00
C VAL A 95 7.62 -9.07 -11.07
N ALA A 96 7.95 -10.27 -10.59
CA ALA A 96 9.24 -10.90 -10.89
C ALA A 96 9.48 -10.92 -12.42
N GLY A 97 10.74 -10.67 -12.81
CA GLY A 97 11.19 -10.56 -14.20
C GLY A 97 10.61 -9.38 -14.99
N ALA A 98 10.13 -8.32 -14.33
CA ALA A 98 9.64 -7.14 -15.03
C ALA A 98 10.80 -6.39 -15.71
N SER A 99 10.78 -6.37 -17.04
CA SER A 99 11.77 -5.61 -17.84
C SER A 99 11.81 -4.11 -17.49
N ILE A 100 12.97 -3.49 -17.69
CA ILE A 100 13.14 -2.05 -17.47
C ILE A 100 12.15 -1.19 -18.28
N SER A 101 11.84 -1.56 -19.53
CA SER A 101 10.90 -0.83 -20.38
C SER A 101 9.46 -0.88 -19.84
N LEU A 102 9.05 -2.02 -19.28
CA LEU A 102 7.78 -2.15 -18.58
C LEU A 102 7.78 -1.29 -17.31
N LEU A 103 8.86 -1.30 -16.53
CA LEU A 103 8.97 -0.48 -15.33
C LEU A 103 8.89 1.01 -15.64
N GLU A 104 9.61 1.49 -16.66
CA GLU A 104 9.55 2.89 -17.08
C GLU A 104 8.14 3.31 -17.50
N ALA A 105 7.48 2.50 -18.36
CA ALA A 105 6.12 2.80 -18.81
C ALA A 105 5.12 2.76 -17.64
N ARG A 106 5.18 1.70 -16.84
CA ARG A 106 4.16 1.45 -15.82
C ARG A 106 4.38 2.27 -14.56
N VAL A 107 5.61 2.32 -14.05
CA VAL A 107 5.94 3.01 -12.81
C VAL A 107 5.98 4.52 -13.03
N LEU A 108 6.57 5.04 -14.11
CA LEU A 108 6.69 6.49 -14.28
C LEU A 108 5.46 7.14 -14.90
N ARG A 109 4.76 6.43 -15.80
CA ARG A 109 3.66 7.00 -16.60
C ARG A 109 2.30 6.34 -16.36
N GLY A 110 2.24 5.19 -15.69
CA GLY A 110 0.98 4.43 -15.53
C GLY A 110 0.52 3.74 -16.82
N GLU A 111 1.39 3.63 -17.81
CA GLU A 111 1.12 3.09 -19.14
C GLU A 111 1.67 1.67 -19.30
N TYR A 112 1.56 1.11 -20.50
CA TYR A 112 2.20 -0.15 -20.90
C TYR A 112 3.01 0.08 -22.19
N PRO A 113 4.14 -0.63 -22.37
CA PRO A 113 4.90 -0.56 -23.61
C PRO A 113 4.10 -1.20 -24.77
N GLU A 114 4.45 -0.86 -26.00
CA GLU A 114 3.78 -1.38 -27.19
C GLU A 114 3.83 -2.91 -27.24
N GLY A 115 2.70 -3.53 -27.59
CA GLY A 115 2.56 -4.99 -27.66
C GLY A 115 2.46 -5.71 -26.31
N TYR A 116 2.57 -5.01 -25.18
CA TYR A 116 2.43 -5.62 -23.86
C TYR A 116 0.97 -5.87 -23.50
N VAL A 117 0.66 -7.09 -23.05
CA VAL A 117 -0.66 -7.48 -22.56
C VAL A 117 -0.67 -7.45 -21.02
N PRO A 118 -1.48 -6.59 -20.38
CA PRO A 118 -1.58 -6.54 -18.93
C PRO A 118 -2.01 -7.86 -18.30
N LYS A 119 -1.37 -8.24 -17.19
CA LYS A 119 -1.74 -9.44 -16.41
C LYS A 119 -3.11 -9.30 -15.73
N ARG A 120 -3.57 -8.07 -15.48
CA ARG A 120 -4.88 -7.73 -14.89
C ARG A 120 -5.46 -6.51 -15.59
N ASP A 121 -6.78 -6.44 -15.69
CA ASP A 121 -7.51 -5.33 -16.31
C ASP A 121 -7.81 -4.18 -15.32
N THR A 122 -6.83 -3.84 -14.46
CA THR A 122 -6.98 -2.75 -13.48
C THR A 122 -6.04 -1.58 -13.81
N ARG A 123 -6.53 -0.37 -13.56
CA ARG A 123 -5.78 0.89 -13.70
C ARG A 123 -5.48 1.57 -12.35
N VAL A 124 -5.47 0.77 -11.28
CA VAL A 124 -5.36 1.27 -9.89
C VAL A 124 -3.94 1.72 -9.54
N MET A 125 -2.92 1.12 -10.15
CA MET A 125 -1.53 1.50 -9.89
C MET A 125 -1.28 2.93 -10.36
N ILE A 126 -1.05 3.83 -9.41
CA ILE A 126 -0.72 5.24 -9.67
C ILE A 126 0.74 5.37 -10.16
N PRO A 127 1.05 6.36 -11.01
CA PRO A 127 2.43 6.66 -11.37
C PRO A 127 3.26 7.12 -10.15
N LEU A 128 4.51 6.67 -10.10
CA LEU A 128 5.52 6.96 -9.07
C LEU A 128 6.77 7.62 -9.73
N PRO A 129 6.65 8.82 -10.33
CA PRO A 129 7.74 9.44 -11.10
C PRO A 129 8.99 9.75 -10.26
N HIS A 130 8.85 9.87 -8.94
CA HIS A 130 9.98 10.06 -8.01
C HIS A 130 10.95 8.87 -7.98
N LEU A 131 10.56 7.71 -8.51
CA LEU A 131 11.40 6.50 -8.60
C LEU A 131 12.28 6.45 -9.86
N GLU A 132 12.27 7.46 -10.73
CA GLU A 132 13.05 7.44 -11.99
C GLU A 132 14.52 7.05 -11.78
N ARG A 133 15.21 7.67 -10.81
CA ARG A 133 16.62 7.36 -10.50
C ARG A 133 16.84 6.00 -9.83
N LYS A 134 15.75 5.32 -9.46
CA LYS A 134 15.72 4.08 -8.68
C LYS A 134 15.22 2.88 -9.49
N LEU A 135 14.75 3.10 -10.72
CA LEU A 135 14.35 2.02 -11.60
C LEU A 135 15.47 1.03 -11.97
N PRO A 136 16.74 1.44 -12.19
CA PRO A 136 17.79 0.49 -12.54
C PRO A 136 18.01 -0.57 -11.45
N GLU A 137 18.10 -0.16 -10.18
CA GLU A 137 18.25 -1.11 -9.06
C GLU A 137 16.97 -1.94 -8.85
N LEU A 138 15.79 -1.36 -9.01
CA LEU A 138 14.52 -2.11 -8.96
C LEU A 138 14.45 -3.19 -10.05
N ALA A 139 14.88 -2.86 -11.28
CA ALA A 139 14.91 -3.81 -12.39
C ALA A 139 15.85 -4.98 -12.09
N VAL A 140 17.07 -4.70 -11.62
CA VAL A 140 18.05 -5.73 -11.24
C VAL A 140 17.49 -6.66 -10.15
N TYR A 141 16.81 -6.11 -9.14
CA TYR A 141 16.17 -6.95 -8.13
C TYR A 141 15.08 -7.85 -8.72
N LEU A 142 14.18 -7.32 -9.55
CA LEU A 142 13.09 -8.12 -10.12
C LEU A 142 13.59 -9.16 -11.13
N ASP A 143 14.63 -8.85 -11.91
CA ASP A 143 15.34 -9.73 -12.85
C ASP A 143 16.13 -10.83 -12.11
N SER A 144 16.56 -10.60 -10.87
CA SER A 144 17.19 -11.66 -10.06
C SER A 144 16.22 -12.77 -9.59
N LEU A 145 14.91 -12.62 -9.85
CA LEU A 145 13.85 -13.49 -9.33
C LEU A 145 13.10 -14.29 -10.42
N GLU A 146 13.54 -14.21 -11.68
CA GLU A 146 12.94 -14.94 -12.82
C GLU A 146 13.39 -16.41 -12.93
#